data_AF-A0A3L6FCP3-F1
#
_entry.id   AF-A0A3L6FCP3-F1
#
_cell.length_a   1.000
_cell.length_b   1.000
_cell.length_c   1.000
_cell.angle_alpha   90.00
_cell.angle_beta   90.00
_cell.angle_gamma   90.00
#
_symmetry.space_group_name_H-M   'P 1'
#
loop_
_entity.id
_entity.type
_entity.pdbx_description
1 polymer ?
#
loop_
_entity_poly.entity_id
_entity_poly.type
_entity_poly.pdbx_seq_one_letter_code
_entity_poly.pdbx_strand_id
1 'polypeptide(L)'
;MGHVLSCSRDGADLFHAVQHGDLDALLAVDPELARRATTIYDRLSLLHIAAANGQLQVLSMLLFDDGGAGGNVDVLNRKKQTPLMLAAMHGRTDCVLSLLDAGANILMFDSVHARTCLHHAAYYGHAHCLQAILSAAKTTPVADSWGFARFVNVRDEHGATPLHLAARQGRPQCVRHLLHAGAIVSAPTASYGFPGSTALHLAARRGNLDCVRELLAWGADRLHRDSAGRIAYAVALKHSHRECAALLNPAAAEPMVWPSPLKFISELSPEAKALLEGALMEANREREKRITDTTTKTNNDGGLDDDDEQLCGICLEQACTMEVQDCGHQMCAACTLALCCHSKPNPTTLALQPPACPFCRATITRLLVANSKTTATSNSFRGLTSAIRSLSLSRIARGSGRVADSSLPQSFFEEQGSK
;
A
#
# COMPACT_ATOMS: atom_id res chain seq x y z
N MET A 1 65.32 6.78 17.47
CA MET A 1 64.04 7.32 16.94
C MET A 1 63.49 6.27 15.99
N GLY A 2 62.36 5.63 16.31
CA GLY A 2 61.92 4.47 15.55
C GLY A 2 60.70 3.77 16.13
N HIS A 3 59.61 4.50 16.35
CA HIS A 3 58.28 3.90 16.51
C HIS A 3 57.51 4.09 15.21
N VAL A 4 57.67 3.15 14.29
CA VAL A 4 56.67 2.93 13.24
C VAL A 4 55.46 2.31 13.95
N LEU A 5 54.49 3.16 14.28
CA LEU A 5 53.24 2.73 14.90
C LEU A 5 52.55 1.66 14.05
N SER A 6 51.96 0.67 14.70
CA SER A 6 51.38 -0.53 14.07
C SER A 6 49.99 -0.27 13.44
N CYS A 7 49.86 0.82 12.67
CA CYS A 7 48.59 1.37 12.17
C CYS A 7 47.84 0.52 11.12
N SER A 8 47.98 -0.82 11.13
CA SER A 8 47.26 -1.74 10.22
C SER A 8 46.56 -2.91 10.93
N ARG A 9 46.76 -3.13 12.24
CA ARG A 9 45.96 -4.11 13.00
C ARG A 9 44.78 -3.44 13.70
N ASP A 10 45.07 -2.47 14.56
CA ASP A 10 44.11 -1.77 15.42
C ASP A 10 42.87 -1.23 14.66
N GLY A 11 43.06 -0.75 13.42
CA GLY A 11 41.96 -0.27 12.58
C GLY A 11 41.02 -1.36 12.06
N ALA A 12 41.54 -2.55 11.76
CA ALA A 12 40.71 -3.70 11.34
C ALA A 12 39.94 -4.28 12.54
N ASP A 13 40.62 -4.36 13.69
CA ASP A 13 40.05 -4.84 14.95
C ASP A 13 38.92 -3.90 15.43
N LEU A 14 39.07 -2.57 15.28
CA LEU A 14 38.02 -1.58 15.54
C LEU A 14 36.76 -1.80 14.68
N PHE A 15 36.91 -2.00 13.37
CA PHE A 15 35.74 -2.22 12.49
C PHE A 15 35.06 -3.57 12.80
N HIS A 16 35.83 -4.59 13.19
CA HIS A 16 35.31 -5.88 13.63
C HIS A 16 34.53 -5.75 14.96
N ALA A 17 35.06 -4.99 15.93
CA ALA A 17 34.37 -4.67 17.18
C ALA A 17 33.01 -3.98 16.94
N VAL A 18 32.97 -2.95 16.07
CA VAL A 18 31.69 -2.30 15.67
C VAL A 18 30.75 -3.27 14.97
N GLN A 19 31.25 -4.17 14.13
CA GLN A 19 30.42 -5.16 13.43
C GLN A 19 29.75 -6.15 14.41
N HIS A 20 30.46 -6.53 15.47
CA HIS A 20 29.98 -7.49 16.47
C HIS A 20 29.26 -6.86 17.68
N GLY A 21 29.38 -5.54 17.87
CA GLY A 21 28.73 -4.83 18.99
C GLY A 21 29.56 -4.82 20.28
N ASP A 22 30.88 -4.99 20.17
CA ASP A 22 31.80 -4.99 21.31
C ASP A 22 32.03 -3.55 21.82
N LEU A 23 31.26 -3.15 22.84
CA LEU A 23 31.33 -1.82 23.44
C LEU A 23 32.62 -1.61 24.23
N ASP A 24 33.16 -2.63 24.89
CA ASP A 24 34.35 -2.50 25.74
C ASP A 24 35.59 -2.20 24.88
N ALA A 25 35.71 -2.86 23.73
CA ALA A 25 36.73 -2.55 22.72
C ALA A 25 36.58 -1.14 22.11
N LEU A 26 35.37 -0.57 22.11
CA LEU A 26 35.11 0.78 21.57
C LEU A 26 35.40 1.89 22.59
N LEU A 27 35.06 1.66 23.87
CA LEU A 27 35.38 2.58 24.97
C LEU A 27 36.89 2.71 25.23
N ALA A 28 37.67 1.71 24.82
CA ALA A 28 39.13 1.71 24.89
C ALA A 28 39.83 2.53 23.78
N VAL A 29 39.09 3.09 22.81
CA VAL A 29 39.64 3.77 21.63
C VAL A 29 39.38 5.28 21.65
N ASP A 30 40.38 6.07 21.26
CA ASP A 30 40.27 7.53 21.22
C ASP A 30 39.07 8.01 20.38
N PRO A 31 38.19 8.88 20.93
CA PRO A 31 36.96 9.30 20.24
C PRO A 31 37.23 10.10 18.94
N GLU A 32 38.34 10.83 18.87
CA GLU A 32 38.77 11.51 17.64
C GLU A 32 39.24 10.54 16.55
N LEU A 33 39.87 9.42 16.92
CA LEU A 33 40.23 8.35 15.99
C LEU A 33 38.96 7.64 15.50
N ALA A 34 38.04 7.32 16.41
CA ALA A 34 36.74 6.74 16.08
C ALA A 34 35.93 7.59 15.09
N ARG A 35 35.94 8.93 15.23
CA ARG A 35 35.26 9.86 14.31
C ARG A 35 35.86 9.87 12.90
N ARG A 36 37.18 9.68 12.77
CA ARG A 36 37.90 9.72 11.49
C ARG A 36 38.11 8.34 10.85
N ALA A 37 37.89 7.27 11.61
CA ALA A 37 38.00 5.89 11.14
C ALA A 37 37.04 5.63 9.98
N THR A 38 37.60 5.36 8.79
CA THR A 38 36.84 4.95 7.60
C THR A 38 37.50 3.76 6.91
N THR A 39 36.70 2.83 6.39
CA THR A 39 37.24 1.65 5.70
C THR A 39 37.98 2.05 4.41
N ILE A 40 39.11 1.39 4.14
CA ILE A 40 40.03 1.74 3.06
C ILE A 40 39.31 1.77 1.69
N TYR A 41 38.48 0.75 1.41
CA TYR A 41 37.88 0.55 0.09
C TYR A 41 36.57 1.30 -0.15
N ASP A 42 35.62 1.30 0.79
CA ASP A 42 34.29 1.93 0.62
C ASP A 42 34.12 3.25 1.40
N ARG A 43 35.09 3.64 2.24
CA ARG A 43 35.00 4.78 3.19
C ARG A 43 33.76 4.70 4.08
N LEU A 44 33.44 3.51 4.58
CA LEU A 44 32.40 3.34 5.60
C LEU A 44 32.96 3.84 6.93
N SER A 45 32.27 4.80 7.57
CA SER A 45 32.55 5.18 8.97
C SER A 45 31.99 4.13 9.94
N LEU A 46 32.37 4.21 11.22
CA LEU A 46 31.81 3.34 12.26
C LEU A 46 30.27 3.39 12.29
N LEU A 47 29.68 4.58 12.14
CA LEU A 47 28.23 4.78 12.09
C LEU A 47 27.56 4.02 10.92
N HIS A 48 28.22 3.93 9.75
CA HIS A 48 27.72 3.12 8.63
C HIS A 48 27.72 1.61 8.95
N ILE A 49 28.76 1.13 9.64
CA ILE A 49 28.95 -0.29 9.96
C ILE A 49 27.97 -0.70 11.07
N ALA A 50 27.79 0.13 12.10
CA ALA A 50 26.78 -0.08 13.14
C ALA A 50 25.37 -0.12 12.53
N ALA A 51 25.03 0.85 11.67
CA ALA A 51 23.74 0.94 11.01
C ALA A 51 23.45 -0.24 10.06
N ALA A 52 24.44 -0.74 9.32
CA ALA A 52 24.29 -1.91 8.44
C ALA A 52 24.10 -3.22 9.24
N ASN A 53 24.90 -3.41 10.30
CA ASN A 53 24.87 -4.63 11.10
C ASN A 53 23.73 -4.67 12.14
N GLY A 54 23.10 -3.53 12.45
CA GLY A 54 21.99 -3.45 13.40
C GLY A 54 22.43 -3.26 14.85
N GLN A 55 23.64 -2.72 15.06
CA GLN A 55 24.27 -2.62 16.37
C GLN A 55 23.79 -1.36 17.09
N LEU A 56 22.57 -1.42 17.64
CA LEU A 56 21.86 -0.29 18.23
C LEU A 56 22.64 0.40 19.34
N GLN A 57 23.27 -0.35 20.24
CA GLN A 57 24.02 0.20 21.39
C GLN A 57 25.25 1.00 20.92
N VAL A 58 25.99 0.47 19.94
CA VAL A 58 27.12 1.17 19.31
C VAL A 58 26.63 2.40 18.53
N LEU A 59 25.51 2.27 17.81
CA LEU A 59 24.89 3.38 17.09
C LEU A 59 24.50 4.52 18.05
N SER A 60 23.85 4.20 19.17
CA SER A 60 23.46 5.17 20.19
C SER A 60 24.66 5.84 20.86
N MET A 61 25.72 5.09 21.22
CA MET A 61 26.98 5.66 21.68
C MET A 61 27.56 6.68 20.68
N LEU A 62 27.60 6.31 19.39
CA LEU A 62 28.14 7.18 18.34
C LEU A 62 27.26 8.39 17.99
N LEU A 63 26.01 8.44 18.45
CA LEU A 63 25.05 9.52 18.18
C LEU A 63 24.81 10.44 19.39
N PHE A 64 24.86 9.91 20.61
CA PHE A 64 24.35 10.58 21.82
C PHE A 64 25.37 10.73 22.96
N ASP A 65 26.59 10.20 22.87
CA ASP A 65 27.55 10.30 23.98
C ASP A 65 28.13 11.73 24.12
N ASP A 66 28.15 12.23 25.36
CA ASP A 66 28.28 13.66 25.72
C ASP A 66 29.71 14.23 25.58
N GLY A 67 30.63 13.48 24.98
CA GLY A 67 32.03 13.83 24.72
C GLY A 67 32.27 14.96 23.71
N GLY A 68 31.29 15.84 23.48
CA GLY A 68 31.47 17.11 22.78
C GLY A 68 31.33 17.08 21.25
N ALA A 69 30.73 16.04 20.65
CA ALA A 69 30.47 16.03 19.21
C ALA A 69 29.19 15.28 18.83
N GLY A 70 28.13 16.04 18.52
CA GLY A 70 27.03 15.55 17.69
C GLY A 70 27.60 15.15 16.33
N GLY A 71 27.85 13.85 16.15
CA GLY A 71 28.37 13.29 14.91
C GLY A 71 27.41 13.60 13.77
N ASN A 72 27.94 14.03 12.62
CA ASN A 72 27.10 14.28 11.44
C ASN A 72 26.35 13.00 11.07
N VAL A 73 25.05 12.94 11.34
CA VAL A 73 24.23 11.73 11.13
C VAL A 73 24.21 11.32 9.65
N ASP A 74 24.36 12.29 8.75
CA ASP A 74 24.44 12.13 7.30
C ASP A 74 25.90 12.02 6.79
N VAL A 75 26.80 11.32 7.50
CA VAL A 75 28.12 10.96 6.93
C VAL A 75 27.92 10.24 5.59
N LEU A 76 28.74 10.53 4.60
CA LEU A 76 28.67 9.90 3.27
C LEU A 76 29.83 8.94 3.03
N ASN A 77 29.52 7.70 2.64
CA ASN A 77 30.52 6.76 2.11
C ASN A 77 30.94 7.11 0.66
N ARG A 78 31.83 6.32 0.03
CA ARG A 78 32.26 6.55 -1.37
C ARG A 78 31.11 6.59 -2.39
N LYS A 79 30.00 5.91 -2.09
CA LYS A 79 28.79 5.80 -2.91
C LYS A 79 27.74 6.87 -2.58
N LYS A 80 28.11 7.90 -1.79
CA LYS A 80 27.21 8.92 -1.22
C LYS A 80 25.99 8.35 -0.48
N GLN A 81 26.12 7.14 0.08
CA GLN A 81 25.09 6.57 0.92
C GLN A 81 25.27 7.10 2.36
N THR A 82 24.16 7.33 3.05
CA THR A 82 24.13 7.65 4.48
C THR A 82 23.98 6.37 5.33
N PRO A 83 24.29 6.40 6.63
CA PRO A 83 23.99 5.29 7.55
C PRO A 83 22.52 4.86 7.50
N LEU A 84 21.59 5.83 7.36
CA LEU A 84 20.15 5.56 7.23
C LEU A 84 19.82 4.73 5.98
N MET A 85 20.48 4.99 4.85
CA MET A 85 20.31 4.15 3.65
C MET A 85 20.80 2.72 3.86
N LEU A 86 21.88 2.52 4.61
CA LEU A 86 22.40 1.18 4.91
C LEU A 86 21.50 0.43 5.91
N ALA A 87 21.02 1.10 6.96
CA ALA A 87 20.04 0.52 7.87
C ALA A 87 18.74 0.13 7.14
N ALA A 88 18.26 1.00 6.23
CA ALA A 88 17.10 0.74 5.38
C ALA A 88 17.35 -0.35 4.31
N MET A 89 18.59 -0.56 3.88
CA MET A 89 19.01 -1.63 2.97
C MET A 89 19.06 -3.00 3.67
N HIS A 90 19.57 -3.04 4.89
CA HIS A 90 19.74 -4.27 5.68
C HIS A 90 18.54 -4.60 6.58
N GLY A 91 17.52 -3.73 6.66
CA GLY A 91 16.28 -3.99 7.39
C GLY A 91 16.40 -3.77 8.91
N ARG A 92 17.33 -2.91 9.34
CA ARG A 92 17.59 -2.63 10.75
C ARG A 92 16.60 -1.59 11.26
N THR A 93 15.40 -2.02 11.64
CA THR A 93 14.29 -1.15 12.08
C THR A 93 14.70 -0.18 13.17
N ASP A 94 15.39 -0.69 14.19
CA ASP A 94 15.64 0.06 15.41
C ASP A 94 16.74 1.10 15.16
N CYS A 95 17.75 0.75 14.36
CA CYS A 95 18.73 1.71 13.86
C CYS A 95 18.12 2.75 12.91
N VAL A 96 17.12 2.38 12.10
CA VAL A 96 16.37 3.35 11.27
C VAL A 96 15.63 4.34 12.19
N LEU A 97 14.95 3.87 13.23
CA LEU A 97 14.26 4.73 14.19
C LEU A 97 15.24 5.67 14.90
N SER A 98 16.30 5.17 15.52
CA SER A 98 17.27 6.02 16.23
C SER A 98 18.00 7.02 15.32
N LEU A 99 18.24 6.68 14.05
CA LEU A 99 18.78 7.65 13.08
C LEU A 99 17.76 8.74 12.72
N LEU A 100 16.47 8.39 12.57
CA LEU A 100 15.40 9.36 12.32
C LEU A 100 15.16 10.27 13.54
N ASP A 101 15.21 9.72 14.75
CA ASP A 101 15.11 10.47 16.01
C ASP A 101 16.30 11.42 16.20
N ALA A 102 17.50 11.01 15.77
CA ALA A 102 18.69 11.87 15.69
C ALA A 102 18.67 12.89 14.52
N GLY A 103 17.59 12.93 13.72
CA GLY A 103 17.40 13.92 12.66
C GLY A 103 18.03 13.61 11.31
N ALA A 104 18.32 12.34 11.00
CA ALA A 104 18.90 11.93 9.71
C ALA A 104 18.06 12.40 8.49
N ASN A 105 18.72 12.89 7.44
CA ASN A 105 18.04 13.44 6.28
C ASN A 105 17.55 12.35 5.31
N ILE A 106 16.23 12.13 5.29
CA ILE A 106 15.57 11.15 4.41
C ILE A 106 15.62 11.50 2.91
N LEU A 107 15.92 12.75 2.55
CA LEU A 107 15.96 13.27 1.18
C LEU A 107 17.34 13.16 0.51
N MET A 108 18.32 12.52 1.17
CA MET A 108 19.62 12.25 0.57
C MET A 108 19.52 11.23 -0.57
N PHE A 109 20.42 11.33 -1.56
CA PHE A 109 20.48 10.46 -2.74
C PHE A 109 21.85 9.80 -2.88
N ASP A 110 21.88 8.49 -3.10
CA ASP A 110 23.11 7.77 -3.41
C ASP A 110 23.68 8.13 -4.80
N SER A 111 24.96 7.89 -5.02
CA SER A 111 25.61 8.14 -6.32
C SER A 111 25.60 6.92 -7.25
N VAL A 112 25.01 5.79 -6.81
CA VAL A 112 24.98 4.55 -7.60
C VAL A 112 23.74 4.52 -8.48
N HIS A 113 22.60 4.96 -7.95
CA HIS A 113 21.32 4.92 -8.62
C HIS A 113 20.45 6.16 -8.41
N ALA A 114 20.96 7.22 -7.77
CA ALA A 114 20.15 8.33 -7.25
C ALA A 114 18.96 7.81 -6.40
N ARG A 115 19.25 6.88 -5.48
CA ARG A 115 18.24 6.30 -4.58
C ARG A 115 18.27 6.93 -3.20
N THR A 116 17.08 7.07 -2.64
CA THR A 116 16.84 7.51 -1.26
C THR A 116 16.70 6.30 -0.32
N CYS A 117 16.71 6.52 0.99
CA CYS A 117 16.43 5.46 1.98
C CYS A 117 15.12 4.70 1.70
N LEU A 118 14.07 5.40 1.26
CA LEU A 118 12.77 4.81 0.90
C LEU A 118 12.87 3.84 -0.29
N HIS A 119 13.69 4.15 -1.30
CA HIS A 119 13.94 3.24 -2.42
C HIS A 119 14.65 1.96 -1.99
N HIS A 120 15.62 2.05 -1.07
CA HIS A 120 16.30 0.87 -0.55
C HIS A 120 15.35 0.00 0.28
N ALA A 121 14.60 0.57 1.22
CA ALA A 121 13.61 -0.18 2.00
C ALA A 121 12.58 -0.90 1.10
N ALA A 122 12.09 -0.20 0.06
CA ALA A 122 11.15 -0.77 -0.92
C ALA A 122 11.76 -1.88 -1.80
N TYR A 123 13.01 -1.72 -2.25
CA TYR A 123 13.70 -2.70 -3.10
C TYR A 123 14.06 -3.98 -2.35
N TYR A 124 14.53 -3.87 -1.10
CA TYR A 124 14.89 -5.03 -0.29
C TYR A 124 13.69 -5.67 0.40
N GLY A 125 12.58 -4.93 0.60
CA GLY A 125 11.31 -5.45 1.13
C GLY A 125 11.10 -5.25 2.62
N HIS A 126 11.81 -4.30 3.22
CA HIS A 126 11.79 -4.05 4.66
C HIS A 126 10.60 -3.17 5.03
N ALA A 127 9.42 -3.79 5.14
CA ALA A 127 8.13 -3.11 5.36
C ALA A 127 8.13 -2.21 6.60
N HIS A 128 8.66 -2.67 7.73
CA HIS A 128 8.75 -1.88 8.97
C HIS A 128 9.66 -0.66 8.82
N CYS A 129 10.86 -0.80 8.21
CA CYS A 129 11.73 0.34 7.92
C CYS A 129 11.04 1.35 6.99
N LEU A 130 10.34 0.85 5.96
CA LEU A 130 9.59 1.68 5.03
C LEU A 130 8.45 2.43 5.72
N GLN A 131 7.73 1.80 6.64
CA GLN A 131 6.69 2.43 7.46
C GLN A 131 7.28 3.51 8.38
N ALA A 132 8.40 3.24 9.06
CA ALA A 132 9.09 4.20 9.93
C ALA A 132 9.57 5.45 9.16
N ILE A 133 10.16 5.26 7.97
CA ILE A 133 10.57 6.35 7.07
C ILE A 133 9.34 7.16 6.61
N LEU A 134 8.22 6.49 6.29
CA LEU A 134 6.98 7.16 5.88
C LEU A 134 6.27 7.91 7.00
N SER A 135 6.35 7.45 8.26
CA SER A 135 5.85 8.21 9.42
C SER A 135 6.72 9.43 9.69
N ALA A 136 8.06 9.28 9.69
CA ALA A 136 8.97 10.40 9.84
C ALA A 136 8.81 11.45 8.73
N ALA A 137 8.57 11.02 7.48
CA ALA A 137 8.30 11.94 6.36
C ALA A 137 7.01 12.77 6.50
N LYS A 138 6.10 12.42 7.42
CA LYS A 138 4.90 13.22 7.75
C LYS A 138 5.11 14.20 8.90
N THR A 139 6.01 13.88 9.83
CA THR A 139 6.28 14.69 11.03
C THR A 139 7.44 15.67 10.83
N THR A 140 8.40 15.32 9.96
CA THR A 140 9.53 16.19 9.58
C THR A 140 9.10 17.27 8.60
N PRO A 141 9.83 18.42 8.53
CA PRO A 141 9.54 19.52 7.60
C PRO A 141 9.66 19.17 6.11
N VAL A 142 9.93 17.90 5.77
CA VAL A 142 9.82 17.35 4.41
C VAL A 142 8.40 17.47 3.87
N ALA A 143 7.38 17.32 4.73
CA ALA A 143 5.99 17.49 4.35
C ALA A 143 5.69 18.90 3.81
N ASP A 144 6.27 19.93 4.44
CA ASP A 144 6.03 21.35 4.12
C ASP A 144 6.95 21.86 3.00
N SER A 145 8.22 21.44 3.00
CA SER A 145 9.25 21.97 2.08
C SER A 145 9.31 21.25 0.73
N TRP A 146 9.24 19.91 0.73
CA TRP A 146 9.34 19.09 -0.48
C TRP A 146 7.99 18.53 -0.92
N GLY A 147 7.04 18.39 0.02
CA GLY A 147 5.74 17.79 -0.19
C GLY A 147 5.76 16.28 0.00
N PHE A 148 4.99 15.77 0.96
CA PHE A 148 4.91 14.33 1.26
C PHE A 148 4.58 13.47 0.01
N ALA A 149 3.64 13.92 -0.83
CA ALA A 149 3.29 13.22 -2.06
C ALA A 149 4.45 13.14 -3.07
N ARG A 150 5.36 14.13 -3.09
CA ARG A 150 6.58 14.12 -3.93
C ARG A 150 7.68 13.25 -3.33
N PHE A 151 7.73 13.08 -2.01
CA PHE A 151 8.61 12.13 -1.36
C PHE A 151 8.21 10.68 -1.64
N VAL A 152 6.93 10.33 -1.50
CA VAL A 152 6.43 8.97 -1.78
C VAL A 152 6.61 8.59 -3.26
N ASN A 153 6.47 9.57 -4.16
CA ASN A 153 6.62 9.41 -5.61
C ASN A 153 7.98 9.88 -6.14
N VAL A 154 9.01 9.94 -5.28
CA VAL A 154 10.39 10.23 -5.69
C VAL A 154 10.83 9.25 -6.79
N ARG A 155 11.72 9.69 -7.68
CA ARG A 155 12.25 8.89 -8.79
C ARG A 155 13.75 8.69 -8.64
N ASP A 156 14.22 7.47 -8.88
CA ASP A 156 15.64 7.15 -9.02
C ASP A 156 16.19 7.58 -10.39
N GLU A 157 17.48 7.35 -10.66
CA GLU A 157 18.13 7.71 -11.94
C GLU A 157 17.43 7.09 -13.17
N HIS A 158 16.71 5.98 -12.97
CA HIS A 158 15.97 5.28 -14.01
C HIS A 158 14.51 5.79 -14.14
N GLY A 159 14.14 6.82 -13.40
CA GLY A 159 12.75 7.29 -13.28
C GLY A 159 11.83 6.28 -12.60
N ALA A 160 12.37 5.29 -11.89
CA ALA A 160 11.59 4.32 -11.13
C ALA A 160 11.28 4.89 -9.73
N THR A 161 10.03 4.75 -9.30
CA THR A 161 9.62 5.14 -7.93
C THR A 161 9.81 3.97 -6.95
N PRO A 162 9.76 4.19 -5.62
CA PRO A 162 9.80 3.10 -4.64
C PRO A 162 8.77 2.00 -4.93
N LEU A 163 7.57 2.37 -5.42
CA LEU A 163 6.52 1.41 -5.80
C LEU A 163 6.97 0.48 -6.94
N HIS A 164 7.67 1.01 -7.94
CA HIS A 164 8.25 0.22 -9.03
C HIS A 164 9.29 -0.78 -8.52
N LEU A 165 10.14 -0.36 -7.58
CA LEU A 165 11.16 -1.22 -6.99
C LEU A 165 10.55 -2.35 -6.15
N ALA A 166 9.56 -2.04 -5.30
CA ALA A 166 8.83 -3.04 -4.51
C ALA A 166 8.07 -4.05 -5.39
N ALA A 167 7.36 -3.57 -6.42
CA ALA A 167 6.63 -4.40 -7.38
C ALA A 167 7.57 -5.31 -8.19
N ARG A 168 8.74 -4.80 -8.62
CA ARG A 168 9.78 -5.57 -9.33
C ARG A 168 10.43 -6.65 -8.46
N GLN A 169 10.45 -6.47 -7.14
CA GLN A 169 11.13 -7.38 -6.20
C GLN A 169 10.17 -8.28 -5.43
N GLY A 170 8.86 -8.23 -5.72
CA GLY A 170 7.86 -9.13 -5.14
C GLY A 170 7.63 -8.85 -3.66
N ARG A 171 7.52 -7.58 -3.28
CA ARG A 171 7.38 -7.13 -1.89
C ARG A 171 5.97 -6.56 -1.64
N PRO A 172 4.93 -7.41 -1.50
CA PRO A 172 3.53 -6.96 -1.44
C PRO A 172 3.26 -6.04 -0.23
N GLN A 173 3.87 -6.30 0.93
CA GLN A 173 3.72 -5.43 2.10
C GLN A 173 4.25 -4.01 1.84
N CYS A 174 5.44 -3.88 1.22
CA CYS A 174 5.96 -2.57 0.81
C CYS A 174 5.08 -1.89 -0.24
N VAL A 175 4.51 -2.65 -1.19
CA VAL A 175 3.54 -2.15 -2.17
C VAL A 175 2.31 -1.58 -1.46
N ARG A 176 1.69 -2.33 -0.54
CA ARG A 176 0.52 -1.88 0.25
C ARG A 176 0.80 -0.62 1.05
N HIS A 177 1.90 -0.56 1.81
CA HIS A 177 2.29 0.65 2.56
C HIS A 177 2.52 1.88 1.67
N LEU A 178 3.16 1.71 0.50
CA LEU A 178 3.37 2.80 -0.46
C LEU A 178 2.05 3.28 -1.08
N LEU A 179 1.14 2.38 -1.44
CA LEU A 179 -0.17 2.70 -1.98
C LEU A 179 -1.03 3.47 -0.96
N HIS A 180 -1.05 3.01 0.30
CA HIS A 180 -1.67 3.75 1.41
C HIS A 180 -1.06 5.15 1.63
N ALA A 181 0.24 5.32 1.38
CA ALA A 181 0.94 6.60 1.47
C ALA A 181 0.71 7.52 0.25
N GLY A 182 -0.10 7.11 -0.73
CA GLY A 182 -0.41 7.93 -1.91
C GLY A 182 0.58 7.77 -3.07
N ALA A 183 1.23 6.61 -3.19
CA ALA A 183 1.97 6.27 -4.40
C ALA A 183 1.05 6.23 -5.64
N ILE A 184 1.53 6.77 -6.75
CA ILE A 184 0.80 6.83 -8.02
C ILE A 184 0.90 5.46 -8.70
N VAL A 185 -0.18 4.69 -8.65
CA VAL A 185 -0.28 3.29 -9.10
C VAL A 185 0.14 3.09 -10.56
N SER A 186 -0.29 4.02 -11.42
CA SER A 186 -0.07 4.02 -12.88
C SER A 186 1.06 4.95 -13.34
N ALA A 187 1.97 5.36 -12.44
CA ALA A 187 3.14 6.14 -12.84
C ALA A 187 4.00 5.34 -13.84
N PRO A 188 4.42 5.92 -14.98
CA PRO A 188 5.36 5.27 -15.89
C PRO A 188 6.81 5.48 -15.44
N THR A 189 7.67 4.50 -15.72
CA THR A 189 9.14 4.64 -15.63
C THR A 189 9.71 5.37 -16.85
N ALA A 190 10.83 6.09 -16.66
CA ALA A 190 11.43 6.93 -17.71
C ALA A 190 12.65 6.29 -18.41
N SER A 191 13.27 5.25 -17.83
CA SER A 191 14.53 4.69 -18.31
C SER A 191 14.44 3.83 -19.56
N TYR A 192 15.49 3.92 -20.39
CA TYR A 192 15.82 3.09 -21.56
C TYR A 192 15.63 1.57 -21.39
N GLY A 193 15.74 1.03 -20.16
CA GLY A 193 15.55 -0.41 -19.93
C GLY A 193 14.09 -0.87 -20.08
N PHE A 194 13.15 -0.09 -19.54
CA PHE A 194 11.71 -0.42 -19.50
C PHE A 194 10.84 0.83 -19.71
N PRO A 195 11.08 1.66 -20.74
CA PRO A 195 10.42 2.96 -20.87
C PRO A 195 8.90 2.80 -20.91
N GLY A 196 8.19 3.68 -20.21
CA GLY A 196 6.72 3.65 -20.09
C GLY A 196 6.17 2.50 -19.24
N SER A 197 6.98 1.61 -18.68
CA SER A 197 6.48 0.51 -17.84
C SER A 197 5.99 1.03 -16.49
N THR A 198 4.78 0.63 -16.10
CA THR A 198 4.21 0.88 -14.76
C THR A 198 4.65 -0.18 -13.76
N ALA A 199 4.36 0.02 -12.47
CA ALA A 199 4.60 -0.99 -11.42
C ALA A 199 3.96 -2.35 -11.76
N LEU A 200 2.79 -2.35 -12.40
CA LEU A 200 2.08 -3.56 -12.84
C LEU A 200 2.88 -4.35 -13.89
N HIS A 201 3.52 -3.66 -14.85
CA HIS A 201 4.39 -4.30 -15.85
C HIS A 201 5.60 -4.97 -15.19
N LEU A 202 6.18 -4.33 -14.16
CA LEU A 202 7.35 -4.87 -13.46
C LEU A 202 7.01 -6.07 -12.57
N ALA A 203 5.84 -6.07 -11.92
CA ALA A 203 5.31 -7.22 -11.18
C ALA A 203 4.99 -8.40 -12.13
N ALA A 204 4.28 -8.13 -13.23
CA ALA A 204 3.92 -9.10 -14.25
C ALA A 204 5.15 -9.76 -14.90
N ARG A 205 6.22 -8.99 -15.15
CA ARG A 205 7.50 -9.48 -15.67
C ARG A 205 8.23 -10.47 -14.76
N ARG A 206 7.96 -10.39 -13.46
CA ARG A 206 8.63 -11.18 -12.42
C ARG A 206 7.78 -12.33 -11.90
N GLY A 207 6.49 -12.38 -12.26
CA GLY A 207 5.56 -13.41 -11.78
C GLY A 207 5.02 -13.12 -10.38
N ASN A 208 5.11 -11.87 -9.91
CA ASN A 208 4.76 -11.50 -8.54
C ASN A 208 3.24 -11.37 -8.39
N LEU A 209 2.53 -12.50 -8.26
CA LEU A 209 1.07 -12.58 -8.24
C LEU A 209 0.44 -11.64 -7.19
N ASP A 210 0.93 -11.64 -5.96
CA ASP A 210 0.35 -10.82 -4.88
C ASP A 210 0.57 -9.32 -5.10
N CYS A 211 1.71 -8.93 -5.69
CA CYS A 211 1.91 -7.54 -6.11
C CYS A 211 0.97 -7.15 -7.27
N VAL A 212 0.66 -8.07 -8.19
CA VAL A 212 -0.34 -7.84 -9.24
C VAL A 212 -1.73 -7.65 -8.63
N ARG A 213 -2.13 -8.51 -7.69
CA ARG A 213 -3.41 -8.39 -6.95
C ARG A 213 -3.56 -7.05 -6.25
N GLU A 214 -2.60 -6.68 -5.42
CA GLU A 214 -2.58 -5.40 -4.69
C GLU A 214 -2.66 -4.21 -5.65
N LEU A 215 -1.85 -4.19 -6.72
CA LEU A 215 -1.89 -3.11 -7.70
C LEU A 215 -3.24 -3.02 -8.42
N LEU A 216 -3.84 -4.14 -8.81
CA LEU A 216 -5.17 -4.17 -9.43
C LEU A 216 -6.28 -3.73 -8.47
N ALA A 217 -6.24 -4.19 -7.21
CA ALA A 217 -7.16 -3.76 -6.16
C ALA A 217 -7.07 -2.25 -5.90
N TRP A 218 -5.88 -1.65 -6.02
CA TRP A 218 -5.69 -0.19 -5.94
C TRP A 218 -5.94 0.58 -7.25
N GLY A 219 -6.46 -0.08 -8.29
CA GLY A 219 -6.88 0.56 -9.53
C GLY A 219 -5.78 0.77 -10.56
N ALA A 220 -4.77 -0.11 -10.61
CA ALA A 220 -3.80 -0.11 -11.69
C ALA A 220 -4.47 -0.35 -13.05
N ASP A 221 -4.20 0.53 -14.01
CA ASP A 221 -4.67 0.36 -15.38
C ASP A 221 -4.03 -0.87 -16.03
N ARG A 222 -4.84 -1.92 -16.18
CA ARG A 222 -4.49 -3.20 -16.81
C ARG A 222 -4.33 -3.12 -18.33
N LEU A 223 -4.79 -2.04 -18.98
CA LEU A 223 -4.67 -1.82 -20.43
C LEU A 223 -3.53 -0.84 -20.79
N HIS A 224 -2.89 -0.25 -19.78
CA HIS A 224 -1.74 0.64 -19.98
C HIS A 224 -0.67 -0.04 -20.82
N ARG A 225 -0.09 0.71 -21.76
CA ARG A 225 0.95 0.22 -22.66
C ARG A 225 2.29 0.79 -22.25
N ASP A 226 3.31 -0.06 -22.16
CA ASP A 226 4.70 0.40 -22.12
C ASP A 226 5.09 1.10 -23.44
N SER A 227 6.27 1.74 -23.48
CA SER A 227 6.74 2.42 -24.70
C SER A 227 7.09 1.45 -25.85
N ALA A 228 7.02 0.13 -25.64
CA ALA A 228 7.07 -0.88 -26.70
C ALA A 228 5.67 -1.34 -27.15
N GLY A 229 4.61 -0.66 -26.70
CA GLY A 229 3.21 -0.96 -27.04
C GLY A 229 2.62 -2.18 -26.33
N ARG A 230 3.34 -2.80 -25.40
CA ARG A 230 2.93 -4.03 -24.72
C ARG A 230 2.11 -3.69 -23.47
N ILE A 231 1.11 -4.51 -23.20
CA ILE A 231 0.32 -4.50 -21.97
C ILE A 231 0.96 -5.47 -20.96
N ALA A 232 0.76 -5.26 -19.65
CA ALA A 232 1.26 -6.14 -18.59
C ALA A 232 0.95 -7.63 -18.82
N TYR A 233 -0.22 -7.97 -19.38
CA TYR A 233 -0.58 -9.31 -19.86
C TYR A 233 0.43 -9.90 -20.84
N ALA A 234 0.80 -9.16 -21.89
CA ALA A 234 1.77 -9.59 -22.90
C ALA A 234 3.18 -9.76 -22.30
N VAL A 235 3.51 -8.96 -21.27
CA VAL A 235 4.76 -9.10 -20.51
C VAL A 235 4.75 -10.37 -19.66
N ALA A 236 3.65 -10.69 -18.97
CA ALA A 236 3.49 -11.94 -18.23
C ALA A 236 3.60 -13.17 -19.14
N LEU A 237 2.93 -13.16 -20.31
CA LEU A 237 3.02 -14.22 -21.31
C LEU A 237 4.46 -14.42 -21.83
N LYS A 238 5.16 -13.33 -22.17
CA LYS A 238 6.56 -13.41 -22.65
C LYS A 238 7.50 -14.07 -21.62
N HIS A 239 7.20 -13.92 -20.34
CA HIS A 239 7.98 -14.50 -19.24
C HIS A 239 7.37 -15.82 -18.69
N SER A 240 6.38 -16.39 -19.37
CA SER A 240 5.71 -17.67 -19.04
C SER A 240 4.99 -17.71 -17.68
N HIS A 241 4.63 -16.55 -17.11
CA HIS A 241 3.94 -16.44 -15.82
C HIS A 241 2.42 -16.63 -15.99
N ARG A 242 1.99 -17.89 -16.09
CA ARG A 242 0.60 -18.28 -16.44
C ARG A 242 -0.45 -17.70 -15.50
N GLU A 243 -0.22 -17.71 -14.20
CA GLU A 243 -1.17 -17.19 -13.19
C GLU A 243 -1.33 -15.68 -13.29
N CYS A 244 -0.22 -14.93 -13.37
CA CYS A 244 -0.27 -13.49 -13.60
C CYS A 244 -0.92 -13.15 -14.95
N ALA A 245 -0.69 -13.95 -16.00
CA ALA A 245 -1.36 -13.77 -17.28
C ALA A 245 -2.87 -14.04 -17.19
N ALA A 246 -3.32 -15.02 -16.41
CA ALA A 246 -4.74 -15.28 -16.18
C ALA A 246 -5.44 -14.08 -15.51
N LEU A 247 -4.83 -13.49 -14.48
CA LEU A 247 -5.36 -12.29 -13.80
C LEU A 247 -5.33 -11.03 -14.69
N LEU A 248 -4.29 -10.87 -15.50
CA LEU A 248 -4.11 -9.70 -16.36
C LEU A 248 -4.84 -9.80 -17.70
N ASN A 249 -5.51 -10.92 -17.99
CA ASN A 249 -6.20 -11.15 -19.25
C ASN A 249 -7.26 -10.04 -19.49
N PRO A 250 -7.19 -9.26 -20.58
CA PRO A 250 -8.16 -8.21 -20.85
C PRO A 250 -9.59 -8.74 -21.08
N ALA A 251 -9.76 -10.03 -21.38
CA ALA A 251 -11.06 -10.68 -21.47
C ALA A 251 -11.61 -11.20 -20.11
N ALA A 252 -10.81 -11.17 -19.04
CA ALA A 252 -11.27 -11.53 -17.70
C ALA A 252 -12.10 -10.38 -17.07
N ALA A 253 -12.99 -10.77 -16.16
CA ALA A 253 -13.82 -9.83 -15.40
C ALA A 253 -12.96 -8.77 -14.71
N GLU A 254 -13.46 -7.53 -14.64
CA GLU A 254 -12.69 -6.45 -14.00
C GLU A 254 -12.53 -6.77 -12.50
N PRO A 255 -11.30 -6.70 -11.95
CA PRO A 255 -11.11 -6.80 -10.51
C PRO A 255 -11.82 -5.63 -9.83
N MET A 256 -12.36 -5.86 -8.64
CA MET A 256 -12.95 -4.78 -7.85
C MET A 256 -11.83 -3.87 -7.36
N VAL A 257 -11.98 -2.58 -7.67
CA VAL A 257 -11.03 -1.52 -7.33
C VAL A 257 -11.48 -0.83 -6.05
N TRP A 258 -10.52 -0.43 -5.21
CA TRP A 258 -10.73 0.36 -4.01
C TRP A 258 -11.51 1.64 -4.35
N PRO A 259 -12.71 1.84 -3.79
CA PRO A 259 -13.57 2.97 -4.12
C PRO A 259 -12.88 4.33 -3.91
N SER A 260 -13.02 5.22 -4.87
CA SER A 260 -12.57 6.61 -4.71
C SER A 260 -13.22 7.33 -3.52
N PRO A 261 -14.51 7.13 -3.15
CA PRO A 261 -15.07 7.71 -1.93
C PRO A 261 -14.33 7.23 -0.66
N LEU A 262 -14.07 5.93 -0.52
CA LEU A 262 -13.37 5.34 0.63
C LEU A 262 -11.90 5.79 0.74
N LYS A 263 -11.33 6.40 -0.31
CA LYS A 263 -10.00 7.02 -0.28
C LYS A 263 -10.00 8.43 0.35
N PHE A 264 -11.16 9.09 0.41
CA PHE A 264 -11.32 10.48 0.86
C PHE A 264 -12.25 10.67 2.07
N ILE A 265 -12.84 9.60 2.61
CA ILE A 265 -13.53 9.64 3.91
C ILE A 265 -12.55 10.12 4.99
N SER A 266 -12.92 11.19 5.68
CA SER A 266 -12.07 11.91 6.63
C SER A 266 -11.82 11.14 7.93
N GLU A 267 -12.74 10.27 8.33
CA GLU A 267 -12.63 9.42 9.51
C GLU A 267 -13.03 7.97 9.14
N LEU A 268 -12.08 7.25 8.56
CA LEU A 268 -12.10 5.79 8.43
C LEU A 268 -11.08 5.23 9.43
N SER A 269 -11.52 4.45 10.42
CA SER A 269 -10.58 3.88 11.40
C SER A 269 -9.58 2.95 10.70
N PRO A 270 -8.32 2.83 11.18
CA PRO A 270 -7.31 1.99 10.52
C PRO A 270 -7.74 0.52 10.47
N GLU A 271 -8.49 0.07 11.48
CA GLU A 271 -9.08 -1.27 11.57
C GLU A 271 -10.22 -1.46 10.55
N ALA A 272 -11.15 -0.50 10.47
CA ALA A 272 -12.24 -0.50 9.48
C ALA A 272 -11.68 -0.53 8.04
N LYS A 273 -10.60 0.22 7.79
CA LYS A 273 -9.87 0.19 6.52
C LYS A 273 -9.24 -1.17 6.26
N ALA A 274 -8.57 -1.77 7.24
CA ALA A 274 -7.93 -3.07 7.09
C ALA A 274 -8.94 -4.20 6.82
N LEU A 275 -10.11 -4.17 7.47
CA LEU A 275 -11.22 -5.11 7.23
C LEU A 275 -11.81 -4.95 5.83
N LEU A 276 -12.06 -3.72 5.39
CA LEU A 276 -12.52 -3.43 4.03
C LEU A 276 -11.49 -3.85 2.98
N GLU A 277 -10.18 -3.67 3.22
CA GLU A 277 -9.14 -4.13 2.29
C GLU A 277 -9.06 -5.66 2.27
N GLY A 278 -9.20 -6.33 3.42
CA GLY A 278 -9.31 -7.78 3.51
C GLY A 278 -10.49 -8.32 2.70
N ALA A 279 -11.68 -7.78 2.92
CA ALA A 279 -12.90 -8.17 2.21
C ALA A 279 -12.83 -7.87 0.69
N LEU A 280 -12.17 -6.78 0.28
CA LEU A 280 -11.93 -6.50 -1.16
C LEU A 280 -11.01 -7.55 -1.78
N MET A 281 -9.92 -7.87 -1.10
CA MET A 281 -8.93 -8.86 -1.57
C MET A 281 -9.50 -10.28 -1.58
N GLU A 282 -10.32 -10.65 -0.60
CA GLU A 282 -11.03 -11.92 -0.56
C GLU A 282 -12.09 -12.03 -1.67
N ALA A 283 -12.93 -11.01 -1.83
CA ALA A 283 -13.94 -11.01 -2.88
C ALA A 283 -13.34 -10.93 -4.30
N ASN A 284 -12.15 -10.33 -4.46
CA ASN A 284 -11.35 -10.47 -5.66
C ASN A 284 -10.81 -11.89 -5.82
N ARG A 285 -10.16 -12.47 -4.80
CA ARG A 285 -9.66 -13.85 -4.81
C ARG A 285 -10.75 -14.88 -5.14
N GLU A 286 -11.99 -14.66 -4.70
CA GLU A 286 -13.14 -15.53 -5.01
C GLU A 286 -13.69 -15.33 -6.45
N ARG A 287 -13.44 -14.17 -7.07
CA ARG A 287 -13.63 -13.99 -8.52
C ARG A 287 -12.48 -14.65 -9.30
N GLU A 288 -11.26 -14.58 -8.79
CA GLU A 288 -10.09 -15.24 -9.38
C GLU A 288 -10.22 -16.76 -9.38
N LYS A 289 -10.64 -17.38 -8.26
CA LYS A 289 -10.97 -18.81 -8.20
C LYS A 289 -11.98 -19.18 -9.29
N ARG A 290 -13.06 -18.41 -9.44
CA ARG A 290 -14.05 -18.64 -10.51
C ARG A 290 -13.49 -18.49 -11.94
N ILE A 291 -12.36 -17.80 -12.12
CA ILE A 291 -11.64 -17.72 -13.40
C ILE A 291 -10.71 -18.93 -13.58
N THR A 292 -10.00 -19.37 -12.53
CA THR A 292 -9.07 -20.51 -12.58
C THR A 292 -9.76 -21.88 -12.56
N ASP A 293 -10.85 -22.01 -11.82
CA ASP A 293 -11.51 -23.28 -11.48
C ASP A 293 -12.49 -23.74 -12.56
N THR A 294 -12.50 -23.06 -13.72
CA THR A 294 -13.22 -23.50 -14.93
C THR A 294 -12.72 -24.85 -15.49
N THR A 295 -11.74 -25.49 -14.85
CA THR A 295 -11.25 -26.85 -15.15
C THR A 295 -11.55 -27.92 -14.10
N THR A 296 -12.06 -27.59 -12.90
CA THR A 296 -12.44 -28.61 -11.89
C THR A 296 -13.69 -28.23 -11.10
N LYS A 297 -14.84 -28.80 -11.51
CA LYS A 297 -16.01 -28.90 -10.62
C LYS A 297 -15.76 -29.96 -9.55
N THR A 298 -15.63 -29.54 -8.31
CA THR A 298 -15.97 -30.36 -7.14
C THR A 298 -16.84 -29.53 -6.21
N ASN A 299 -18.12 -29.90 -6.09
CA ASN A 299 -18.94 -29.42 -5.00
C ASN A 299 -18.30 -29.92 -3.69
N ASN A 300 -17.99 -29.01 -2.77
CA ASN A 300 -17.95 -29.34 -1.36
C ASN A 300 -19.00 -28.48 -0.67
N ASP A 301 -20.11 -29.14 -0.37
CA ASP A 301 -21.09 -28.67 0.62
C ASP A 301 -20.42 -28.77 1.99
N GLY A 302 -20.53 -27.73 2.82
CA GLY A 302 -19.61 -27.54 3.95
C GLY A 302 -20.19 -26.71 5.07
N GLY A 303 -20.88 -27.40 5.98
CA GLY A 303 -21.02 -27.03 7.40
C GLY A 303 -21.52 -25.63 7.71
N LEU A 304 -22.83 -25.51 7.96
CA LEU A 304 -23.34 -24.46 8.83
C LEU A 304 -23.00 -24.85 10.27
N ASP A 305 -22.03 -24.17 10.88
CA ASP A 305 -21.91 -24.10 12.33
C ASP A 305 -22.65 -22.81 12.76
N ASP A 306 -23.76 -22.99 13.49
CA ASP A 306 -24.59 -21.91 14.01
C ASP A 306 -23.90 -21.22 15.21
N ASP A 307 -23.18 -20.13 14.95
CA ASP A 307 -22.87 -19.12 15.96
C ASP A 307 -23.82 -17.91 15.76
N ASP A 308 -24.57 -17.54 16.81
CA ASP A 308 -25.56 -16.44 16.85
C ASP A 308 -24.90 -15.03 16.79
N GLU A 309 -24.01 -14.79 15.84
CA GLU A 309 -23.50 -13.46 15.53
C GLU A 309 -24.50 -12.69 14.66
N GLN A 310 -24.59 -11.36 14.85
CA GLN A 310 -25.54 -10.52 14.11
C GLN A 310 -25.20 -10.48 12.61
N LEU A 311 -25.85 -11.34 11.84
CA LEU A 311 -25.76 -11.42 10.39
C LEU A 311 -26.17 -10.10 9.73
N CYS A 312 -25.43 -9.72 8.69
CA CYS A 312 -25.67 -8.50 7.94
C CYS A 312 -27.02 -8.56 7.22
N GLY A 313 -27.91 -7.60 7.52
CA GLY A 313 -29.22 -7.45 6.90
C GLY A 313 -29.24 -7.10 5.40
N ILE A 314 -28.13 -7.27 4.69
CA ILE A 314 -28.01 -7.09 3.23
C ILE A 314 -27.68 -8.42 2.53
N CYS A 315 -26.67 -9.17 3.01
CA CYS A 315 -26.31 -10.49 2.44
C CYS A 315 -26.88 -11.69 3.22
N LEU A 316 -27.18 -11.54 4.51
CA LEU A 316 -27.58 -12.61 5.43
C LEU A 316 -26.54 -13.75 5.60
N GLU A 317 -25.34 -13.59 5.06
CA GLU A 317 -24.28 -14.62 5.01
C GLU A 317 -23.03 -14.27 5.85
N GLN A 318 -22.87 -13.01 6.27
CA GLN A 318 -21.67 -12.52 6.96
C GLN A 318 -22.04 -11.65 8.16
N ALA A 319 -21.27 -11.71 9.23
CA ALA A 319 -21.45 -10.87 10.41
C ALA A 319 -21.34 -9.35 10.10
N CYS A 320 -22.04 -8.54 10.89
CA CYS A 320 -21.96 -7.08 10.87
C CYS A 320 -20.60 -6.57 11.38
N THR A 321 -19.68 -6.24 10.47
CA THR A 321 -18.33 -5.75 10.83
C THR A 321 -18.17 -4.22 10.80
N MET A 322 -19.09 -3.50 10.13
CA MET A 322 -18.99 -2.06 9.86
C MET A 322 -20.21 -1.32 10.40
N GLU A 323 -20.01 -0.16 11.03
CA GLU A 323 -21.07 0.74 11.49
C GLU A 323 -20.94 2.13 10.83
N VAL A 324 -22.07 2.66 10.32
CA VAL A 324 -22.15 4.04 9.80
C VAL A 324 -22.44 4.98 10.97
N GLN A 325 -21.46 5.76 11.40
CA GLN A 325 -21.58 6.61 12.60
C GLN A 325 -22.73 7.62 12.51
N ASP A 326 -23.01 8.13 11.30
CA ASP A 326 -24.07 9.12 11.04
C ASP A 326 -25.50 8.57 11.26
N CYS A 327 -25.68 7.24 11.33
CA CYS A 327 -27.01 6.64 11.48
C CYS A 327 -27.08 5.32 12.28
N GLY A 328 -25.98 4.85 12.87
CA GLY A 328 -25.91 3.64 13.71
C GLY A 328 -26.22 2.33 12.99
N HIS A 329 -26.37 2.32 11.67
CA HIS A 329 -26.70 1.11 10.92
C HIS A 329 -25.44 0.28 10.67
N GLN A 330 -25.55 -1.02 10.92
CA GLN A 330 -24.45 -1.98 10.76
C GLN A 330 -24.60 -2.84 9.49
N MET A 331 -23.48 -3.22 8.89
CA MET A 331 -23.40 -4.06 7.70
C MET A 331 -22.04 -4.78 7.61
N CYS A 332 -21.92 -5.84 6.82
CA CYS A 332 -20.63 -6.49 6.59
C CYS A 332 -19.75 -5.66 5.64
N ALA A 333 -18.43 -5.87 5.73
CA ALA A 333 -17.45 -5.22 4.86
C ALA A 333 -17.72 -5.47 3.36
N ALA A 334 -18.13 -6.69 2.97
CA ALA A 334 -18.41 -7.01 1.57
C ALA A 334 -19.59 -6.21 0.99
N CYS A 335 -20.68 -6.03 1.74
CA CYS A 335 -21.81 -5.20 1.32
C CYS A 335 -21.45 -3.71 1.29
N THR A 336 -20.65 -3.24 2.25
CA THR A 336 -20.11 -1.86 2.25
C THR A 336 -19.30 -1.59 0.98
N LEU A 337 -18.43 -2.53 0.59
CA LEU A 337 -17.66 -2.45 -0.64
C LEU A 337 -18.54 -2.52 -1.88
N ALA A 338 -19.52 -3.43 -1.95
CA ALA A 338 -20.41 -3.52 -3.11
C ALA A 338 -21.13 -2.18 -3.37
N LEU A 339 -21.62 -1.51 -2.33
CA LEU A 339 -22.23 -0.18 -2.41
C LEU A 339 -21.25 0.89 -2.93
N CYS A 340 -20.00 0.87 -2.46
CA CYS A 340 -19.00 1.88 -2.80
C CYS A 340 -18.28 1.62 -4.15
N CYS A 341 -18.14 0.35 -4.58
CA CYS A 341 -17.50 -0.05 -5.83
C CYS A 341 -18.42 0.09 -7.05
N HIS A 342 -19.75 0.00 -6.85
CA HIS A 342 -20.72 0.01 -7.96
C HIS A 342 -21.35 1.38 -8.26
N SER A 343 -20.96 2.45 -7.56
CA SER A 343 -21.33 3.82 -7.92
C SER A 343 -20.61 4.27 -9.20
N LYS A 344 -21.14 3.89 -10.37
CA LYS A 344 -20.68 4.42 -11.66
C LYS A 344 -20.76 5.95 -11.65
N PRO A 345 -19.70 6.69 -12.01
CA PRO A 345 -19.80 8.12 -12.19
C PRO A 345 -20.76 8.41 -13.35
N ASN A 346 -21.68 9.36 -13.12
CA ASN A 346 -22.63 9.78 -14.15
C ASN A 346 -21.86 10.65 -15.18
N PRO A 347 -21.83 10.31 -16.49
CA PRO A 347 -20.92 10.97 -17.44
C PRO A 347 -21.17 12.46 -17.65
N THR A 348 -22.31 12.99 -17.18
CA THR A 348 -22.68 14.41 -17.24
C THR A 348 -22.31 15.21 -16.00
N THR A 349 -21.97 14.57 -14.89
CA THR A 349 -21.54 15.24 -13.65
C THR A 349 -20.29 14.57 -13.08
N LEU A 350 -19.15 15.27 -13.16
CA LEU A 350 -17.85 14.90 -12.55
C LEU A 350 -17.86 14.89 -11.00
N ALA A 351 -19.04 14.87 -10.38
CA ALA A 351 -19.24 14.82 -8.95
C ALA A 351 -19.46 13.37 -8.50
N LEU A 352 -18.53 12.87 -7.67
CA LEU A 352 -18.74 11.65 -6.89
C LEU A 352 -19.88 11.88 -5.91
N GLN A 353 -21.02 11.22 -6.13
CA GLN A 353 -22.05 11.16 -5.09
C GLN A 353 -21.51 10.34 -3.91
N PRO A 354 -21.55 10.86 -2.67
CA PRO A 354 -21.14 10.09 -1.50
C PRO A 354 -22.05 8.84 -1.38
N PRO A 355 -21.48 7.68 -1.00
CA PRO A 355 -22.27 6.45 -0.89
C PRO A 355 -23.38 6.64 0.15
N ALA A 356 -24.62 6.35 -0.22
CA ALA A 356 -25.76 6.48 0.67
C ALA A 356 -25.99 5.17 1.43
N CYS A 357 -26.32 5.27 2.72
CA CYS A 357 -26.72 4.12 3.52
C CYS A 357 -28.00 3.50 2.93
N PRO A 358 -28.04 2.18 2.66
CA PRO A 358 -29.19 1.54 2.01
C PRO A 358 -30.45 1.56 2.88
N PHE A 359 -30.30 1.69 4.21
CA PHE A 359 -31.41 1.68 5.17
C PHE A 359 -32.08 3.06 5.32
N CYS A 360 -31.30 4.12 5.50
CA CYS A 360 -31.81 5.47 5.80
C CYS A 360 -31.54 6.52 4.71
N ARG A 361 -30.82 6.16 3.64
CA ARG A 361 -30.36 7.05 2.55
C ARG A 361 -29.48 8.24 2.99
N ALA A 362 -29.07 8.31 4.25
CA ALA A 362 -28.08 9.27 4.71
C ALA A 362 -26.73 9.04 3.99
N THR A 363 -26.02 10.12 3.69
CA THR A 363 -24.67 10.06 3.11
C THR A 363 -23.70 9.49 4.12
N ILE A 364 -23.00 8.40 3.78
CA ILE A 364 -21.99 7.79 4.64
C ILE A 364 -20.75 8.70 4.62
N THR A 365 -20.55 9.48 5.69
CA THR A 365 -19.36 10.34 5.82
C THR A 365 -18.29 9.72 6.74
N ARG A 366 -18.67 8.76 7.59
CA ARG A 366 -17.81 8.12 8.60
C ARG A 366 -18.15 6.64 8.74
N LEU A 367 -17.12 5.80 8.89
CA LEU A 367 -17.25 4.35 9.03
C LEU A 367 -16.33 3.84 10.15
N LEU A 368 -16.92 3.11 11.10
CA LEU A 368 -16.23 2.49 12.23
C LEU A 368 -16.39 0.96 12.17
N VAL A 369 -15.54 0.24 12.92
CA VAL A 369 -15.74 -1.19 13.18
C VAL A 369 -16.88 -1.33 14.18
N ALA A 370 -17.81 -2.25 13.93
CA ALA A 370 -18.86 -2.56 14.88
C ALA A 370 -18.26 -3.22 16.14
N ASN A 371 -18.35 -2.55 17.29
CA ASN A 371 -17.96 -3.15 18.56
C ASN A 371 -19.05 -4.12 19.01
N SER A 372 -18.77 -5.42 18.94
CA SER A 372 -19.62 -6.48 19.47
C SER A 372 -19.67 -6.44 21.01
N LYS A 373 -20.37 -5.46 21.56
CA LYS A 373 -20.75 -5.46 22.96
C LYS A 373 -21.75 -6.59 23.19
N THR A 374 -21.26 -7.70 23.72
CA THR A 374 -22.03 -8.65 24.51
C THR A 374 -22.62 -7.95 25.73
N THR A 375 -23.69 -7.19 25.54
CA THR A 375 -24.48 -6.63 26.65
C THR A 375 -25.29 -7.76 27.27
N ALA A 376 -24.67 -8.45 28.23
CA ALA A 376 -25.40 -9.26 29.18
C ALA A 376 -26.46 -8.39 29.89
N THR A 377 -27.72 -8.73 29.66
CA THR A 377 -28.87 -8.49 30.57
C THR A 377 -29.07 -7.08 31.15
N SER A 378 -30.03 -6.32 30.60
CA SER A 378 -31.27 -6.03 31.35
C SER A 378 -32.39 -5.41 30.49
N ASN A 379 -33.47 -6.19 30.36
CA ASN A 379 -34.87 -5.83 30.09
C ASN A 379 -35.24 -4.42 29.55
N SER A 380 -35.76 -4.40 28.32
CA SER A 380 -37.14 -3.90 28.08
C SER A 380 -37.77 -4.45 26.79
N PHE A 381 -38.14 -5.73 26.80
CA PHE A 381 -39.06 -6.29 25.80
C PHE A 381 -40.47 -5.72 26.00
N ARG A 382 -41.04 -4.97 25.02
CA ARG A 382 -42.50 -4.82 24.84
C ARG A 382 -42.90 -4.12 23.52
N GLY A 383 -43.32 -4.92 22.54
CA GLY A 383 -44.07 -4.50 21.35
C GLY A 383 -43.21 -3.90 20.21
N LEU A 384 -43.47 -4.17 18.93
CA LEU A 384 -44.59 -4.90 18.31
C LEU A 384 -44.11 -6.14 17.54
N THR A 385 -44.80 -7.26 17.75
CA THR A 385 -44.81 -8.40 16.83
C THR A 385 -46.00 -8.31 15.87
N SER A 386 -45.83 -8.92 14.69
CA SER A 386 -46.83 -9.34 13.68
C SER A 386 -46.94 -8.49 12.41
N ALA A 387 -47.28 -9.19 11.31
CA ALA A 387 -47.25 -8.77 9.90
C ALA A 387 -45.81 -8.61 9.32
N ILE A 388 -45.36 -9.34 8.28
CA ILE A 388 -46.02 -10.35 7.42
C ILE A 388 -45.04 -11.49 7.12
N ARG A 389 -45.43 -12.73 7.46
CA ARG A 389 -44.78 -13.96 7.00
C ARG A 389 -45.55 -14.49 5.77
N SER A 390 -45.25 -13.96 4.58
CA SER A 390 -45.60 -14.57 3.30
C SER A 390 -45.06 -13.75 2.13
N LEU A 391 -44.11 -14.33 1.37
CA LEU A 391 -44.11 -14.38 -0.10
C LEU A 391 -42.90 -15.20 -0.58
N SER A 392 -43.22 -16.46 -0.86
CA SER A 392 -42.55 -17.40 -1.78
C SER A 392 -41.37 -16.90 -2.64
N LEU A 393 -40.31 -17.71 -2.70
CA LEU A 393 -39.34 -17.71 -3.80
C LEU A 393 -40.04 -17.69 -5.17
N SER A 394 -39.61 -16.82 -6.09
CA SER A 394 -39.33 -17.23 -7.49
C SER A 394 -38.76 -16.09 -8.37
N ARG A 395 -37.79 -16.48 -9.22
CA ARG A 395 -37.39 -15.85 -10.50
C ARG A 395 -36.88 -14.40 -10.49
N ILE A 396 -35.55 -14.27 -10.59
CA ILE A 396 -34.94 -13.26 -11.47
C ILE A 396 -34.24 -13.97 -12.63
N ALA A 397 -34.90 -14.02 -13.78
CA ALA A 397 -34.33 -14.56 -15.02
C ALA A 397 -34.99 -13.96 -16.29
N ARG A 398 -34.22 -13.12 -17.00
CA ARG A 398 -34.31 -12.77 -18.45
C ARG A 398 -35.48 -11.91 -18.95
N GLY A 399 -35.21 -11.17 -20.05
CA GLY A 399 -36.14 -10.32 -20.82
C GLY A 399 -35.79 -8.83 -20.70
N SER A 400 -35.10 -8.13 -21.60
CA SER A 400 -35.15 -8.04 -23.08
C SER A 400 -36.44 -7.46 -23.68
N GLY A 401 -36.58 -6.13 -23.62
CA GLY A 401 -36.85 -5.27 -24.79
C GLY A 401 -38.27 -5.14 -25.40
N ARG A 402 -38.47 -3.98 -26.06
CA ARG A 402 -39.62 -3.48 -26.87
C ARG A 402 -40.71 -2.77 -26.05
N VAL A 403 -40.94 -1.45 -26.22
CA VAL A 403 -41.47 -0.68 -27.37
C VAL A 403 -42.99 -0.81 -27.53
N ALA A 404 -43.69 0.25 -27.14
CA ALA A 404 -44.99 0.77 -27.63
C ALA A 404 -45.02 2.24 -27.18
N ASP A 405 -45.05 3.26 -28.05
CA ASP A 405 -46.16 3.73 -28.90
C ASP A 405 -47.44 4.14 -28.15
N SER A 406 -47.68 5.46 -28.06
CA SER A 406 -48.99 6.05 -27.85
C SER A 406 -49.06 7.50 -28.41
N SER A 407 -49.41 7.58 -29.69
CA SER A 407 -50.31 8.58 -30.31
C SER A 407 -50.29 10.07 -29.91
N LEU A 408 -50.04 10.89 -30.93
CA LEU A 408 -50.35 12.32 -31.10
C LEU A 408 -51.79 12.74 -30.72
N PRO A 409 -52.04 14.06 -30.67
CA PRO A 409 -52.98 14.64 -31.64
C PRO A 409 -52.35 15.74 -32.53
N GLN A 410 -52.82 15.83 -33.78
CA GLN A 410 -52.65 16.97 -34.68
C GLN A 410 -53.53 18.13 -34.16
N SER A 411 -53.31 19.43 -34.40
CA SER A 411 -52.79 20.16 -35.57
C SER A 411 -52.39 21.61 -35.15
N PHE A 412 -52.13 22.65 -35.95
CA PHE A 412 -52.35 22.94 -37.39
C PHE A 412 -51.19 23.85 -37.93
N PHE A 413 -51.45 24.64 -38.98
CA PHE A 413 -50.57 25.59 -39.68
C PHE A 413 -50.30 26.92 -38.93
N GLU A 414 -49.13 27.54 -39.13
CA GLU A 414 -48.96 28.64 -40.12
C GLU A 414 -47.49 29.03 -40.36
N GLU A 415 -47.19 29.47 -41.59
CA GLU A 415 -45.89 29.98 -42.03
C GLU A 415 -45.81 31.52 -41.89
N GLN A 416 -44.65 32.02 -41.44
CA GLN A 416 -43.97 33.29 -41.80
C GLN A 416 -42.92 33.59 -40.70
N GLY A 417 -41.79 34.23 -40.94
CA GLY A 417 -41.33 34.94 -42.15
C GLY A 417 -40.75 36.30 -41.77
N SER A 418 -39.41 36.39 -41.68
CA SER A 418 -38.60 37.62 -41.63
C SER A 418 -38.84 38.65 -40.51
N LYS A 419 -37.85 38.82 -39.63
CA LYS A 419 -36.91 39.96 -39.69
C LYS A 419 -35.68 39.77 -38.82
#